data_AF-A0A4C1YWR1-F1
#
_entry.id   AF-A0A4C1YWR1-F1
#
_cell.length_a   1.000
_cell.length_b   1.000
_cell.length_c   1.000
_cell.angle_alpha   90.00
_cell.angle_beta   90.00
_cell.angle_gamma   90.00
#
_symmetry.space_group_name_H-M   'P 1'
#
loop_
_entity.id
_entity.type
_entity.pdbx_description
1 polymer ?
#
loop_
_entity_poly.entity_id
_entity_poly.type
_entity_poly.pdbx_seq_one_letter_code
_entity_poly.pdbx_strand_id
1 'polypeptide(L)'
;MDIQPCGSNEAIAYYIAKYLSKAEPEGVDSGIAQAIQQIQREETDISRKLFKVCMKILHERQISAAECAYRLCHIPLRNSSRSCIFLNTRKPEQRYKVLQFDKSGLAIGFHSNVFERYENRPLQHPDYDFANMSLIEFAMLFEPHYAKVVSDTEENIDHDAYEEQPTTRRPLITLLNKSKMVVRNIPAVVRVPYFIAASDPENFFYSLLLQYMPYRSETELLDGFDNAKAAF
;
A
#
# COMPACT_ATOMS: atom_id res chain seq x y z
N MET A 1 31.07 0.34 14.77
CA MET A 1 30.56 0.29 13.39
C MET A 1 31.72 -0.20 12.55
N ASP A 2 31.62 -1.40 11.98
CA ASP A 2 32.67 -1.96 11.12
C ASP A 2 32.34 -1.56 9.68
N ILE A 3 32.85 -0.39 9.26
CA ILE A 3 32.69 0.10 7.90
C ILE A 3 33.81 -0.54 7.09
N GLN A 4 33.50 -1.63 6.38
CA GLN A 4 34.42 -2.20 5.41
C GLN A 4 34.23 -1.49 4.06
N PRO A 5 35.21 -0.73 3.56
CA PRO A 5 35.12 -0.15 2.24
C PRO A 5 35.09 -1.28 1.20
N CYS A 6 34.01 -1.33 0.42
CA CYS A 6 33.90 -2.28 -0.70
C CYS A 6 34.65 -1.70 -1.90
N GLY A 7 35.85 -2.21 -2.18
CA GLY A 7 36.74 -1.70 -3.23
C GLY A 7 36.46 -2.22 -4.64
N SER A 8 35.49 -3.12 -4.83
CA SER A 8 35.13 -3.68 -6.14
C SER A 8 33.62 -3.89 -6.29
N ASN A 9 33.15 -3.97 -7.53
CA ASN A 9 31.74 -4.22 -7.85
C ASN A 9 31.25 -5.56 -7.30
N GLU A 10 32.10 -6.59 -7.30
CA GLU A 10 31.80 -7.91 -6.76
C GLU A 10 31.67 -7.87 -5.24
N ALA A 11 32.52 -7.10 -4.55
CA ALA A 11 32.44 -6.90 -3.11
C ALA A 11 31.14 -6.18 -2.72
N ILE A 12 30.72 -5.19 -3.51
CA ILE A 12 29.43 -4.49 -3.35
C ILE A 12 28.27 -5.48 -3.53
N ALA A 13 28.26 -6.24 -4.63
CA ALA A 13 27.21 -7.22 -4.91
C ALA A 13 27.11 -8.29 -3.81
N TYR A 14 28.25 -8.80 -3.34
CA TYR A 14 28.32 -9.77 -2.24
C TYR A 14 27.81 -9.17 -0.93
N TYR A 15 28.21 -7.93 -0.61
CA TYR A 15 27.72 -7.22 0.58
C TYR A 15 26.21 -7.04 0.54
N ILE A 16 25.66 -6.56 -0.58
CA ILE A 16 24.22 -6.40 -0.78
C ILE A 16 23.49 -7.75 -0.63
N ALA A 17 23.98 -8.81 -1.28
CA ALA A 17 23.38 -10.14 -1.19
C ALA A 17 23.42 -10.70 0.23
N LYS A 18 24.54 -10.52 0.96
CA LYS A 18 24.69 -10.94 2.36
C LYS A 18 23.72 -10.20 3.29
N TYR A 19 23.47 -8.92 3.03
CA TYR A 19 22.50 -8.14 3.81
C TYR A 19 21.05 -8.49 3.46
N LEU A 20 20.73 -8.70 2.18
CA LEU A 20 19.41 -9.14 1.73
C LEU A 20 19.05 -10.54 2.25
N SER A 21 20.04 -11.42 2.35
CA SER A 21 19.88 -12.79 2.87
C SER A 21 20.05 -12.89 4.38
N LYS A 22 20.29 -11.76 5.09
CA LYS A 22 20.33 -11.75 6.54
C LYS A 22 18.90 -11.99 7.05
N ALA A 23 18.62 -13.24 7.41
CA ALA A 23 17.36 -13.61 7.99
C ALA A 23 17.12 -12.80 9.28
N GLU A 24 15.87 -12.39 9.47
CA GLU A 24 15.40 -12.00 10.80
C GLU A 24 15.63 -13.17 11.78
N PRO A 25 15.82 -12.90 13.09
CA PRO A 25 16.01 -13.97 14.06
C PRO A 25 14.92 -15.03 13.95
N GLU A 26 15.32 -16.30 13.92
CA GLU A 26 14.38 -17.42 13.93
C GLU A 26 13.47 -17.30 15.17
N GLY A 27 12.15 -17.26 14.95
CA GLY A 27 11.16 -17.21 16.03
C GLY A 27 10.43 -15.87 16.21
N VAL A 28 10.82 -14.79 15.51
CA VAL A 28 10.09 -13.51 15.54
C VAL A 28 8.63 -13.70 15.09
N ASP A 29 8.39 -14.41 13.99
CA ASP A 29 7.04 -14.66 13.49
C ASP A 29 6.19 -15.48 14.47
N SER A 30 6.75 -16.55 15.05
CA SER A 30 6.04 -17.37 16.04
C SER A 30 5.79 -16.61 17.34
N GLY A 31 6.75 -15.79 17.78
CA GLY A 31 6.63 -14.97 18.99
C GLY A 31 5.58 -13.87 18.83
N ILE A 32 5.52 -13.23 17.66
CA ILE A 32 4.48 -12.27 17.31
C ILE A 32 3.12 -12.96 17.24
N ALA A 33 3.01 -14.11 16.58
CA ALA A 33 1.75 -14.84 16.45
C ALA A 33 1.20 -15.29 17.82
N GLN A 34 2.05 -15.85 18.68
CA GLN A 34 1.67 -16.24 20.04
C GLN A 34 1.28 -15.02 20.89
N ALA A 35 2.04 -13.94 20.81
CA ALA A 35 1.72 -12.71 21.53
C ALA A 35 0.39 -12.10 21.07
N ILE A 36 0.12 -12.10 19.76
CA ILE A 36 -1.18 -11.66 19.23
C ILE A 36 -2.30 -12.52 19.80
N GLN A 37 -2.16 -13.86 19.82
CA GLN A 37 -3.17 -14.76 20.39
C GLN A 37 -3.38 -14.51 21.89
N GLN A 38 -2.31 -14.29 22.65
CA GLN A 38 -2.38 -14.02 24.08
C GLN A 38 -3.06 -12.67 24.37
N ILE A 39 -2.65 -11.62 23.66
CA ILE A 39 -3.23 -10.28 23.78
C ILE A 39 -4.72 -10.28 23.38
N GLN A 40 -5.11 -11.08 22.39
CA GLN A 40 -6.52 -11.24 22.01
C GLN A 40 -7.36 -11.85 23.14
N ARG A 41 -6.79 -12.73 23.97
CA ARG A 41 -7.46 -13.38 25.10
C ARG A 41 -7.49 -12.51 26.36
N GLU A 42 -6.43 -11.75 26.62
CA GLU A 42 -6.24 -11.00 27.88
C GLU A 42 -6.86 -9.60 27.87
N GLU A 43 -6.91 -8.95 26.71
CA GLU A 43 -7.41 -7.58 26.58
C GLU A 43 -8.76 -7.60 25.86
N THR A 44 -9.66 -6.67 26.17
CA THR A 44 -10.92 -6.49 25.41
C THR A 44 -10.89 -5.21 24.58
N ASP A 45 -10.20 -4.19 25.07
CA ASP A 45 -10.05 -2.91 24.38
C ASP A 45 -9.14 -3.03 23.15
N ILE A 46 -9.64 -2.59 21.99
CA ILE A 46 -8.97 -2.73 20.69
C ILE A 46 -7.69 -1.86 20.63
N SER A 47 -7.74 -0.65 21.20
CA SER A 47 -6.61 0.28 21.19
C SER A 47 -5.45 -0.27 22.01
N ARG A 48 -5.73 -0.81 23.20
CA ARG A 48 -4.75 -1.49 24.05
C ARG A 48 -4.21 -2.77 23.42
N LYS A 49 -5.06 -3.56 22.74
CA LYS A 49 -4.60 -4.71 21.95
C LYS A 49 -3.57 -4.28 20.92
N LEU A 50 -3.90 -3.29 20.11
CA LEU A 50 -3.02 -2.79 19.06
C LEU A 50 -1.69 -2.28 19.65
N PHE A 51 -1.77 -1.48 20.72
CA PHE A 51 -0.58 -0.97 21.40
C PHE A 51 0.33 -2.10 21.92
N LYS A 52 -0.23 -3.10 22.61
CA LYS A 52 0.53 -4.25 23.13
C LYS A 52 1.17 -5.05 21.99
N VAL A 53 0.45 -5.27 20.88
CA VAL A 53 0.99 -5.96 19.70
C VAL A 53 2.15 -5.16 19.11
N CYS A 54 1.99 -3.84 18.91
CA CYS A 54 3.04 -2.97 18.42
C CYS A 54 4.28 -2.99 19.33
N MET A 55 4.10 -2.89 20.65
CA MET A 55 5.20 -2.93 21.61
C MET A 55 5.93 -4.26 21.60
N LYS A 56 5.21 -5.38 21.47
CA LYS A 56 5.84 -6.70 21.35
C LYS A 56 6.67 -6.81 20.07
N ILE A 57 6.12 -6.38 18.93
CA ILE A 57 6.86 -6.37 17.64
C ILE A 57 8.12 -5.50 17.76
N LEU A 58 8.02 -4.32 18.38
CA LEU A 58 9.17 -3.44 18.58
C LEU A 58 10.23 -4.05 19.49
N HIS A 59 9.84 -4.82 20.51
CA HIS A 59 10.76 -5.47 21.43
C HIS A 59 11.47 -6.69 20.82
N GLU A 60 10.77 -7.50 20.03
CA GLU A 60 11.36 -8.68 19.36
C GLU A 60 12.24 -8.29 18.16
N ARG A 61 11.97 -7.14 17.53
CA ARG A 61 12.73 -6.70 16.36
C ARG A 61 14.08 -6.13 16.76
N GLN A 62 15.14 -6.77 16.30
CA GLN A 62 16.50 -6.23 16.42
C GLN A 62 16.74 -5.17 15.35
N ILE A 63 17.26 -4.01 15.77
CA ILE A 63 17.56 -2.88 14.87
C ILE A 63 19.08 -2.73 14.76
N SER A 64 19.59 -2.60 13.54
CA SER A 64 21.03 -2.35 13.34
C SER A 64 21.44 -0.94 13.78
N ALA A 65 22.70 -0.74 14.16
CA ALA A 65 23.20 0.59 14.54
C ALA A 65 23.01 1.64 13.42
N ALA A 66 23.12 1.23 12.14
CA ALA A 66 22.88 2.09 11.00
C ALA A 66 21.40 2.48 10.87
N GLU A 67 20.47 1.53 11.00
CA GLU A 67 19.03 1.83 11.02
C GLU A 67 18.66 2.76 12.19
N CYS A 68 19.26 2.56 13.36
CA CYS A 68 19.05 3.42 14.53
C CYS A 68 19.50 4.86 14.24
N ALA A 69 20.69 5.05 13.66
CA ALA A 69 21.18 6.39 13.29
C ALA A 69 20.25 7.08 12.29
N TYR A 70 19.78 6.36 11.25
CA TYR A 70 18.82 6.92 10.29
C TYR A 70 17.53 7.35 10.98
N ARG A 71 16.98 6.51 11.88
CA ARG A 71 15.76 6.84 12.62
C ARG A 71 15.94 8.05 13.55
N LEU A 72 17.04 8.12 14.30
CA LEU A 72 17.33 9.22 15.23
C LEU A 72 17.60 10.55 14.51
N CYS A 73 18.17 10.49 13.32
CA CYS A 73 18.46 11.65 12.48
C CYS A 73 17.31 11.97 11.50
N HIS A 74 16.15 11.32 11.62
CA HIS A 74 15.02 11.49 10.71
C HIS A 74 15.33 11.28 9.22
N ILE A 75 16.37 10.50 8.91
CA ILE A 75 16.77 10.18 7.54
C ILE A 75 15.86 9.06 7.01
N PRO A 76 15.32 9.18 5.78
CA PRO A 76 14.47 8.15 5.20
C PRO A 76 15.22 6.82 5.08
N LEU A 77 14.65 5.75 5.64
CA LEU A 77 15.21 4.39 5.56
C LEU A 77 15.16 3.79 4.16
N ARG A 78 14.38 4.39 3.26
CA ARG A 78 14.21 3.93 1.88
C ARG A 78 13.89 5.12 0.99
N ASN A 79 14.66 5.26 -0.07
CA ASN A 79 14.30 6.05 -1.24
C ASN A 79 13.97 5.11 -2.41
N SER A 80 12.93 5.44 -3.17
CA SER A 80 12.47 4.62 -4.30
C SER A 80 12.08 5.54 -5.45
N SER A 81 12.52 5.20 -6.67
CA SER A 81 12.10 5.92 -7.88
C SER A 81 10.65 5.64 -8.27
N ARG A 82 10.03 4.64 -7.65
CA ARG A 82 8.65 4.21 -7.90
C ARG A 82 7.87 4.11 -6.61
N SER A 83 6.64 4.62 -6.61
CA SER A 83 5.69 4.36 -5.55
C SER A 83 5.28 2.88 -5.57
N CYS A 84 4.96 2.35 -4.40
CA CYS A 84 4.46 0.99 -4.25
C CYS A 84 3.06 1.07 -3.64
N ILE A 85 2.07 0.47 -4.28
CA ILE A 85 0.70 0.43 -3.80
C ILE A 85 0.29 -1.00 -3.51
N PHE A 86 -0.46 -1.19 -2.41
CA PHE A 86 -1.03 -2.49 -2.09
C PHE A 86 -2.51 -2.50 -2.50
N LEU A 87 -2.85 -3.32 -3.49
CA LEU A 87 -4.20 -3.52 -3.98
C LEU A 87 -4.77 -4.77 -3.30
N ASN A 88 -5.67 -4.58 -2.32
CA ASN A 88 -6.25 -5.69 -1.56
C ASN A 88 -7.34 -6.41 -2.35
N THR A 89 -6.95 -7.35 -3.22
CA THR A 89 -7.82 -8.11 -4.13
C THR A 89 -8.65 -9.22 -3.46
N ARG A 90 -8.80 -9.17 -2.13
CA ARG A 90 -9.76 -9.99 -1.39
C ARG A 90 -11.19 -9.57 -1.73
N LYS A 91 -12.17 -10.40 -1.36
CA LYS A 91 -13.61 -10.08 -1.49
C LYS A 91 -13.97 -8.80 -0.69
N PRO A 92 -15.01 -8.05 -1.07
CA PRO A 92 -15.35 -6.75 -0.47
C PRO A 92 -15.46 -6.77 1.06
N GLU A 93 -16.09 -7.81 1.61
CA GLU A 93 -16.27 -8.06 3.05
C GLU A 93 -14.97 -8.25 3.84
N GLN A 94 -13.87 -8.59 3.16
CA GLN A 94 -12.55 -8.80 3.78
C GLN A 94 -11.62 -7.59 3.61
N ARG A 95 -12.08 -6.51 2.98
CA ARG A 95 -11.28 -5.29 2.80
C ARG A 95 -11.47 -4.35 3.98
N TYR A 96 -10.34 -3.84 4.48
CA TYR A 96 -10.40 -2.76 5.47
C TYR A 96 -10.92 -1.47 4.81
N LYS A 97 -11.65 -0.67 5.59
CA LYS A 97 -12.08 0.68 5.21
C LYS A 97 -11.47 1.69 6.17
N VAL A 98 -11.08 2.84 5.64
CA VAL A 98 -10.48 3.92 6.44
C VAL A 98 -11.58 4.86 6.87
N LEU A 99 -11.79 5.01 8.19
CA LEU A 99 -12.75 5.96 8.74
C LEU A 99 -12.34 7.39 8.42
N GLN A 100 -13.34 8.19 8.08
CA GLN A 100 -13.20 9.62 7.91
C GLN A 100 -13.75 10.32 9.16
N PHE A 101 -12.97 11.26 9.69
CA PHE A 101 -13.33 12.05 10.87
C PHE A 101 -13.53 13.51 10.48
N ASP A 102 -14.46 14.18 11.16
CA ASP A 102 -14.59 15.64 11.08
C ASP A 102 -13.58 16.36 12.00
N LYS A 103 -13.62 17.70 12.02
CA LYS A 103 -12.74 18.52 12.88
C LYS A 103 -13.00 18.30 14.38
N SER A 104 -14.16 17.76 14.74
CA SER A 104 -14.56 17.46 16.12
C SER A 104 -14.18 16.03 16.53
N GLY A 105 -13.59 15.25 15.62
CA GLY A 105 -13.20 13.86 15.87
C GLY A 105 -14.36 12.85 15.75
N LEU A 106 -15.52 13.26 15.22
CA LEU A 106 -16.65 12.38 14.99
C LEU A 106 -16.50 11.67 13.64
N ALA A 107 -16.78 10.36 13.61
CA ALA A 107 -16.76 9.58 12.37
C ALA A 107 -17.94 9.98 11.47
N ILE A 108 -17.63 10.46 10.27
CA ILE A 108 -18.62 10.92 9.28
C ILE A 108 -18.80 9.95 8.11
N GLY A 109 -17.95 8.93 7.99
CA GLY A 109 -18.04 7.93 6.93
C GLY A 109 -16.71 7.23 6.69
N PHE A 110 -16.51 6.77 5.46
CA PHE A 110 -15.27 6.13 5.02
C PHE A 110 -14.63 6.91 3.87
N HIS A 111 -13.30 6.92 3.82
CA HIS A 111 -12.58 7.44 2.67
C HIS A 111 -12.75 6.52 1.46
N SER A 112 -12.93 7.13 0.28
CA SER A 112 -13.01 6.37 -0.97
C SER A 112 -11.72 5.65 -1.30
N ASN A 113 -11.85 4.33 -1.45
CA ASN A 113 -10.78 3.42 -1.82
C ASN A 113 -10.52 3.43 -3.34
N VAL A 114 -9.55 2.64 -3.79
CA VAL A 114 -9.19 2.53 -5.21
C VAL A 114 -10.29 1.89 -6.07
N PHE A 115 -11.05 0.95 -5.52
CA PHE A 115 -12.15 0.28 -6.21
C PHE A 115 -13.28 1.25 -6.52
N GLU A 116 -13.75 2.01 -5.53
CA GLU A 116 -14.78 3.04 -5.71
C GLU A 116 -14.33 4.09 -6.74
N ARG A 117 -13.06 4.49 -6.72
CA ARG A 117 -12.51 5.44 -7.70
C ARG A 117 -12.45 4.84 -9.10
N TYR A 118 -12.10 3.57 -9.20
CA TYR A 118 -12.08 2.84 -10.46
C TYR A 118 -13.49 2.69 -11.03
N GLU A 119 -14.51 2.36 -10.24
CA GLU A 119 -15.91 2.32 -10.69
C GLU A 119 -16.39 3.71 -11.17
N ASN A 120 -15.96 4.77 -10.47
CA ASN A 120 -16.26 6.17 -10.80
C ASN A 120 -15.35 6.78 -11.90
N ARG A 121 -14.52 5.98 -12.59
CA ARG A 121 -13.67 6.49 -13.69
C ARG A 121 -14.51 7.09 -14.83
N PRO A 122 -13.98 8.06 -15.60
CA PRO A 122 -14.71 8.67 -16.72
C PRO A 122 -15.26 7.63 -17.70
N LEU A 123 -16.41 7.92 -18.33
CA LEU A 123 -16.94 7.09 -19.41
C LEU A 123 -16.13 7.22 -20.69
N GLN A 124 -15.63 8.44 -20.95
CA GLN A 124 -14.82 8.78 -22.12
C GLN A 124 -13.73 9.77 -21.69
N HIS A 125 -12.55 9.64 -22.26
CA HIS A 125 -11.43 10.56 -22.05
C HIS A 125 -10.56 10.61 -23.31
N PRO A 126 -10.02 11.78 -23.69
CA PRO A 126 -9.22 11.90 -24.91
C PRO A 126 -7.96 11.02 -24.91
N ASP A 127 -7.29 10.93 -23.76
CA ASP A 127 -5.98 10.26 -23.67
C ASP A 127 -6.04 8.81 -23.13
N TYR A 128 -7.18 8.38 -22.57
CA TYR A 128 -7.27 7.10 -21.86
C TYR A 128 -8.56 6.35 -22.20
N ASP A 129 -8.42 5.09 -22.58
CA ASP A 129 -9.54 4.18 -22.76
C ASP A 129 -9.94 3.51 -21.44
N PHE A 130 -10.75 4.21 -20.66
CA PHE A 130 -11.25 3.69 -19.39
C PHE A 130 -12.22 2.50 -19.53
N ALA A 131 -12.77 2.23 -20.72
CA ALA A 131 -13.66 1.08 -20.93
C ALA A 131 -12.87 -0.23 -20.91
N ASN A 132 -11.68 -0.23 -21.53
CA ASN A 132 -10.81 -1.40 -21.61
C ASN A 132 -9.66 -1.42 -20.59
N MET A 133 -9.51 -0.35 -19.79
CA MET A 133 -8.49 -0.28 -18.73
C MET A 133 -8.85 -1.19 -17.55
N SER A 134 -7.91 -2.05 -17.17
CA SER A 134 -8.04 -2.93 -15.99
C SER A 134 -7.86 -2.18 -14.66
N LEU A 135 -8.29 -2.77 -13.54
CA LEU A 135 -8.10 -2.19 -12.22
C LEU A 135 -6.60 -2.02 -11.89
N ILE A 136 -5.77 -3.01 -12.23
CA ILE A 136 -4.33 -2.95 -11.94
C ILE A 136 -3.67 -1.78 -12.68
N GLU A 137 -4.00 -1.60 -13.96
CA GLU A 137 -3.47 -0.50 -14.77
C GLU A 137 -3.92 0.85 -14.22
N PHE A 138 -5.20 0.99 -13.88
CA PHE A 138 -5.71 2.21 -13.26
C PHE A 138 -4.98 2.52 -11.94
N ALA A 139 -4.79 1.50 -11.09
CA ALA A 139 -4.09 1.65 -9.83
C ALA A 139 -2.62 2.06 -10.04
N MET A 140 -1.95 1.55 -11.08
CA MET A 140 -0.58 1.92 -11.45
C MET A 140 -0.47 3.38 -11.91
N LEU A 141 -1.42 3.85 -12.72
CA LEU A 141 -1.33 5.14 -13.42
C LEU A 141 -1.92 6.31 -12.63
N PHE A 142 -2.96 6.09 -11.82
CA PHE A 142 -3.70 7.17 -11.19
C PHE A 142 -3.61 7.14 -9.66
N GLU A 143 -3.50 8.33 -9.07
CA GLU A 143 -3.51 8.51 -7.61
C GLU A 143 -4.51 9.57 -7.16
N PRO A 144 -5.07 9.43 -5.94
CA PRO A 144 -5.96 10.44 -5.39
C PRO A 144 -5.30 11.83 -5.38
N HIS A 145 -6.00 12.85 -5.90
CA HIS A 145 -5.57 14.23 -5.71
C HIS A 145 -6.06 14.74 -4.35
N TYR A 146 -5.13 14.97 -3.43
CA TYR A 146 -5.39 15.70 -2.19
C TYR A 146 -4.88 17.13 -2.37
N ALA A 147 -5.77 18.11 -2.27
CA ALA A 147 -5.35 19.50 -2.24
C ALA A 147 -4.44 19.70 -1.03
N LYS A 148 -3.24 20.26 -1.23
CA LYS A 148 -2.41 20.70 -0.11
C LYS A 148 -3.21 21.79 0.61
N VAL A 149 -3.67 21.49 1.83
CA VAL A 149 -4.13 22.53 2.73
C VAL A 149 -2.87 23.29 3.11
N VAL A 150 -2.73 24.53 2.65
CA VAL A 150 -1.70 25.44 3.14
C VAL A 150 -2.12 25.76 4.57
N SER A 151 -1.62 24.99 5.54
CA SER A 151 -1.70 25.39 6.94
C SER A 151 -0.60 26.42 7.17
N ASP A 152 -0.97 27.66 7.48
CA ASP A 152 -0.08 28.74 7.91
C ASP A 152 0.53 28.48 9.32
N THR A 153 0.71 27.21 9.69
CA THR A 153 1.16 26.80 11.02
C THR A 153 2.17 25.68 10.86
N GLU A 154 3.40 26.02 11.23
CA GLU A 154 4.57 25.17 11.43
C GLU A 154 5.24 24.64 10.15
N GLU A 155 6.12 25.50 9.63
CA GLU A 155 7.49 25.18 9.21
C GLU A 155 7.91 23.72 9.46
N ASN A 156 7.50 22.81 8.56
CA ASN A 156 8.17 21.53 8.40
C ASN A 156 9.43 21.79 7.54
N ILE A 157 10.47 22.32 8.19
CA ILE A 157 11.75 22.73 7.58
C ILE A 157 12.50 21.57 6.88
N ASP A 158 12.04 20.33 7.00
CA ASP A 158 12.87 19.17 6.64
C ASP A 158 12.39 18.37 5.40
N HIS A 159 11.28 18.76 4.75
CA HIS A 159 10.85 18.08 3.53
C HIS A 159 11.36 18.75 2.23
N ASP A 160 11.81 20.01 2.32
CA ASP A 160 12.16 20.82 1.16
C ASP A 160 13.61 20.62 0.68
N ALA A 161 14.46 19.91 1.44
CA ALA A 161 15.87 19.72 1.07
C ALA A 161 16.11 18.64 -0.01
N TYR A 162 15.10 17.82 -0.36
CA TYR A 162 15.27 16.67 -1.27
C TYR A 162 14.26 16.60 -2.43
N GLU A 163 13.33 17.55 -2.55
CA GLU A 163 12.39 17.63 -3.69
C GLU A 163 12.78 18.73 -4.68
N GLU A 164 14.00 18.69 -5.24
CA GLU A 164 14.22 19.29 -6.56
C GLU A 164 13.68 18.35 -7.64
N GLN A 165 12.35 18.18 -7.69
CA GLN A 165 11.70 17.77 -8.93
C GLN A 165 11.09 19.01 -9.57
N PRO A 166 11.36 19.28 -10.86
CA PRO A 166 10.74 20.40 -11.55
C PRO A 166 9.23 20.28 -11.40
N THR A 167 8.60 21.41 -11.09
CA THR A 167 7.17 21.60 -10.85
C THR A 167 6.35 21.43 -12.14
N THR A 168 6.53 20.32 -12.86
CA THR A 168 5.63 19.93 -13.95
C THR A 168 4.28 19.63 -13.31
N ARG A 169 3.30 20.51 -13.57
CA ARG A 169 1.91 20.29 -13.15
C ARG A 169 1.46 18.93 -13.68
N ARG A 170 1.27 17.98 -12.77
CA ARG A 170 0.85 16.63 -13.14
C ARG A 170 -0.57 16.69 -13.71
N PRO A 171 -0.88 15.96 -14.80
CA PRO A 171 -2.20 15.98 -15.40
C PRO A 171 -3.24 15.48 -14.38
N LEU A 172 -4.44 16.05 -14.45
CA LEU A 172 -5.57 15.66 -13.60
C LEU A 172 -6.67 15.05 -14.45
N ILE A 173 -7.29 14.00 -13.95
CA ILE A 173 -8.57 13.49 -14.43
C ILE A 173 -9.67 13.79 -13.41
N THR A 174 -10.90 13.95 -13.88
CA THR A 174 -12.08 14.17 -13.03
C THR A 174 -12.96 12.92 -13.09
N LEU A 175 -13.20 12.30 -11.94
CA LEU A 175 -14.10 11.15 -11.80
C LEU A 175 -15.57 11.59 -11.90
N LEU A 176 -16.48 10.63 -12.10
CA LEU A 176 -17.93 10.89 -12.21
C LEU A 176 -18.52 11.56 -10.97
N ASN A 177 -17.97 11.24 -9.78
CA ASN A 177 -18.33 11.87 -8.52
C ASN A 177 -17.68 13.24 -8.29
N LYS A 178 -17.09 13.86 -9.34
CA LYS A 178 -16.37 15.14 -9.34
C LYS A 178 -15.06 15.18 -8.53
N SER A 179 -14.67 14.07 -7.89
CA SER A 179 -13.35 13.96 -7.28
C SER A 179 -12.26 13.91 -8.35
N LYS A 180 -11.05 14.34 -8.02
CA LYS A 180 -9.93 14.42 -8.96
C LYS A 180 -8.88 13.37 -8.63
N MET A 181 -8.22 12.88 -9.68
CA MET A 181 -7.04 12.04 -9.57
C MET A 181 -5.90 12.61 -10.39
N VAL A 182 -4.68 12.40 -9.91
CA VAL A 182 -3.44 12.79 -10.58
C VAL A 182 -2.96 11.62 -11.43
N VAL A 183 -2.51 11.91 -12.65
CA VAL A 183 -1.76 10.97 -13.48
C VAL A 183 -0.32 10.91 -12.98
N ARG A 184 0.18 9.72 -12.66
CA ARG A 184 1.57 9.54 -12.24
C ARG A 184 2.51 9.67 -13.42
N ASN A 185 3.66 10.32 -13.19
CA ASN A 185 4.74 10.40 -14.18
C ASN A 185 5.41 9.04 -14.39
N ILE A 186 5.54 8.25 -13.33
CA ILE A 186 6.10 6.90 -13.35
C ILE A 186 5.05 5.94 -12.77
N PRO A 187 4.65 4.88 -13.50
CA PRO A 187 3.70 3.90 -12.99
C PRO A 187 4.14 3.29 -11.65
N ALA A 188 3.18 3.17 -10.74
CA ALA A 188 3.42 2.55 -9.44
C ALA A 188 3.64 1.03 -9.58
N VAL A 189 4.39 0.44 -8.65
CA VAL A 189 4.45 -1.01 -8.48
C VAL A 189 3.23 -1.45 -7.67
N VAL A 190 2.40 -2.32 -8.24
CA VAL A 190 1.26 -2.90 -7.53
C VAL A 190 1.69 -4.18 -6.83
N ARG A 191 1.34 -4.30 -5.55
CA ARG A 191 1.42 -5.53 -4.77
C ARG A 191 0.00 -5.99 -4.44
N VAL A 192 -0.23 -7.29 -4.50
CA VAL A 192 -1.52 -7.90 -4.18
C VAL A 192 -1.36 -8.98 -3.11
N PRO A 193 -2.44 -9.34 -2.39
CA PRO A 193 -2.47 -10.55 -1.60
C PRO A 193 -2.01 -11.77 -2.41
N TYR A 194 -1.25 -12.65 -1.78
CA TYR A 194 -0.82 -13.89 -2.38
C TYR A 194 -1.85 -14.99 -2.11
N PHE A 195 -2.37 -15.60 -3.17
CA PHE A 195 -3.25 -16.76 -3.11
C PHE A 195 -2.60 -17.92 -3.86
N ILE A 196 -2.86 -19.14 -3.41
CA ILE A 196 -2.33 -20.36 -4.05
C ILE A 196 -3.52 -21.11 -4.63
N ALA A 197 -3.54 -21.29 -5.96
CA ALA A 197 -4.65 -21.94 -6.65
C ALA A 197 -4.99 -23.34 -6.12
N ALA A 198 -4.00 -24.09 -5.63
CA ALA A 198 -4.19 -25.44 -5.10
C ALA A 198 -4.90 -25.46 -3.73
N SER A 199 -4.65 -24.47 -2.86
CA SER A 199 -5.24 -24.42 -1.52
C SER A 199 -6.45 -23.50 -1.42
N ASP A 200 -6.50 -22.45 -2.24
CA ASP A 200 -7.54 -21.43 -2.25
C ASP A 200 -7.87 -21.01 -3.70
N PRO A 201 -8.48 -21.91 -4.49
CA PRO A 201 -8.80 -21.65 -5.89
C PRO A 201 -9.76 -20.49 -6.05
N GLU A 202 -10.75 -20.37 -5.17
CA GLU A 202 -11.79 -19.34 -5.24
C GLU A 202 -11.18 -17.93 -5.15
N ASN A 203 -10.40 -17.62 -4.12
CA ASN A 203 -9.78 -16.30 -4.02
C ASN A 203 -8.66 -16.09 -5.04
N PHE A 204 -8.01 -17.18 -5.50
CA PHE A 204 -7.00 -17.09 -6.55
C PHE A 204 -7.61 -16.58 -7.87
N PHE A 205 -8.65 -17.26 -8.40
CA PHE A 205 -9.29 -16.85 -9.65
C PHE A 205 -10.01 -15.51 -9.50
N TYR A 206 -10.68 -15.29 -8.37
CA TYR A 206 -11.34 -14.01 -8.07
C TYR A 206 -10.36 -12.84 -8.14
N SER A 207 -9.21 -12.99 -7.47
CA SER A 207 -8.15 -11.99 -7.45
C SER A 207 -7.64 -11.68 -8.86
N LEU A 208 -7.53 -12.68 -9.74
CA LEU A 208 -7.10 -12.47 -11.12
C LEU A 208 -8.16 -11.73 -11.95
N LEU A 209 -9.42 -12.14 -11.87
CA LEU A 209 -10.54 -11.46 -12.53
C LEU A 209 -10.57 -9.98 -12.11
N LEU A 210 -10.56 -9.72 -10.81
CA LEU A 210 -10.58 -8.37 -10.26
C LEU A 210 -9.39 -7.50 -10.70
N GLN A 211 -8.21 -8.09 -10.90
CA GLN A 211 -7.02 -7.34 -11.33
C GLN A 211 -7.06 -6.98 -12.81
N TYR A 212 -7.41 -7.95 -13.66
CA TYR A 212 -7.10 -7.90 -15.09
C TYR A 212 -8.33 -7.74 -15.98
N MET A 213 -9.53 -8.14 -15.53
CA MET A 213 -10.75 -7.89 -16.28
C MET A 213 -11.20 -6.44 -16.09
N PRO A 214 -11.45 -5.68 -17.16
CA PRO A 214 -12.11 -4.39 -17.05
C PRO A 214 -13.58 -4.58 -16.63
N TYR A 215 -14.03 -3.86 -15.59
CA TYR A 215 -15.40 -3.96 -15.08
C TYR A 215 -15.92 -2.58 -14.63
N ARG A 216 -17.24 -2.35 -14.67
CA ARG A 216 -17.83 -1.09 -14.17
C ARG A 216 -18.35 -1.21 -12.75
N SER A 217 -18.87 -2.39 -12.41
CA SER A 217 -19.18 -2.77 -11.05
C SER A 217 -18.57 -4.12 -10.73
N GLU A 218 -17.98 -4.25 -9.54
CA GLU A 218 -17.35 -5.51 -9.12
C GLU A 218 -18.32 -6.71 -9.12
N THR A 219 -19.63 -6.47 -8.96
CA THR A 219 -20.66 -7.52 -9.02
C THR A 219 -20.76 -8.19 -10.39
N GLU A 220 -20.32 -7.51 -11.46
CA GLU A 220 -20.31 -8.05 -12.83
C GLU A 220 -19.33 -9.22 -12.99
N LEU A 221 -18.29 -9.30 -12.15
CA LEU A 221 -17.21 -10.28 -12.31
C LEU A 221 -17.67 -11.74 -12.18
N LEU A 222 -18.71 -11.98 -11.38
CA LEU A 222 -19.24 -13.32 -11.11
C LEU A 222 -20.68 -13.48 -11.62
N ASP A 223 -21.20 -12.51 -12.37
CA ASP A 223 -22.58 -12.54 -12.83
C ASP A 223 -22.79 -13.73 -13.79
N GLY A 224 -23.80 -14.56 -13.49
CA GLY A 224 -24.07 -15.79 -14.24
C GLY A 224 -23.16 -16.98 -13.93
N PHE A 225 -22.26 -16.90 -12.95
CA PHE A 225 -21.36 -17.98 -12.57
C PHE A 225 -21.47 -18.35 -11.08
N ASP A 226 -21.35 -19.64 -10.77
CA ASP A 226 -21.44 -20.13 -9.39
C ASP A 226 -20.19 -19.81 -8.54
N ASN A 227 -19.04 -19.61 -9.19
CA ASN A 227 -17.75 -19.39 -8.54
C ASN A 227 -16.75 -18.71 -9.48
N ALA A 228 -15.65 -18.18 -8.90
CA ALA A 228 -14.67 -17.42 -9.65
C ALA A 228 -13.89 -18.25 -10.67
N LYS A 229 -13.77 -19.57 -10.46
CA LYS A 229 -13.11 -20.47 -11.41
C LYS A 229 -13.96 -20.68 -12.67
N ALA A 230 -15.28 -20.71 -12.55
CA ALA A 230 -16.18 -20.85 -13.70
C ALA A 230 -16.25 -19.56 -14.54
N ALA A 231 -16.05 -18.41 -13.90
CA ALA A 231 -16.02 -17.10 -14.55
C ALA A 231 -14.68 -16.76 -15.24
N PHE A 232 -13.60 -17.46 -14.92
CA PHE A 232 -12.24 -17.26 -15.46
C PHE A 232 -11.98 -18.10 -16.71
#